data_AF-A0A9W3CG18-F1
#
_entry.id   AF-A0A9W3CG18-F1
#
_cell.length_a   1.000
_cell.length_b   1.000
_cell.length_c   1.000
_cell.angle_alpha   90.00
_cell.angle_beta   90.00
_cell.angle_gamma   90.00
#
_symmetry.space_group_name_H-M   'P 1'
#
loop_
_entity.id
_entity.type
_entity.pdbx_description
1 polymer ?
#
loop_
_entity_poly.entity_id
_entity_poly.type
_entity_poly.pdbx_seq_one_letter_code
_entity_poly.pdbx_strand_id
1 'polypeptide(L)'
;MYKTLLGSEGFRKGIDLYFQRHDEQAVTCEDFFAAMRDANNADFANFLQWYPQAGTPVVKVTSSYNAEARTFSLKFRFCSYHF
;
A
#
# COMPACT_ATOMS: atom_id res chain seq x y z
N MET A 1 -1.60 -3.60 4.54
CA MET A 1 -1.95 -3.39 3.12
C MET A 1 -1.01 -4.10 2.14
N TYR A 2 0.26 -4.36 2.48
CA TYR A 2 1.19 -5.11 1.60
C TYR A 2 0.60 -6.39 1.01
N LYS A 3 -0.02 -7.27 1.82
CA LYS A 3 -0.66 -8.49 1.33
C LYS A 3 -1.78 -8.26 0.30
N THR A 4 -2.48 -7.12 0.37
CA THR A 4 -3.51 -6.75 -0.60
C THR A 4 -2.89 -6.28 -1.91
N LEU A 5 -1.78 -5.53 -1.85
CA LEU A 5 -1.08 -5.00 -3.03
C LEU A 5 -0.25 -6.07 -3.75
N LEU A 6 0.40 -6.95 -3.00
CA LEU A 6 1.33 -7.97 -3.50
C LEU A 6 0.69 -9.35 -3.67
N GLY A 7 -0.53 -9.53 -3.15
CA GLY A 7 -1.12 -10.85 -2.99
C GLY A 7 -0.42 -11.70 -1.93
N SER A 8 -0.98 -12.88 -1.65
CA SER A 8 -0.43 -13.80 -0.64
C SER A 8 0.96 -14.33 -1.00
N GLU A 9 1.20 -14.65 -2.27
CA GLU A 9 2.49 -15.17 -2.74
C GLU A 9 3.57 -14.09 -2.68
N GLY A 10 3.30 -12.88 -3.19
CA GLY A 10 4.26 -11.79 -3.16
C GLY A 10 4.59 -11.34 -1.75
N PHE A 11 3.60 -11.32 -0.86
CA PHE A 11 3.85 -11.08 0.57
C PHE A 11 4.73 -12.16 1.18
N ARG A 12 4.50 -13.45 0.87
CA ARG A 12 5.34 -14.55 1.37
C ARG A 12 6.79 -14.41 0.90
N LYS A 13 7.01 -14.13 -0.39
CA LYS A 13 8.36 -13.86 -0.94
C LYS A 13 9.05 -12.69 -0.22
N GLY A 14 8.31 -11.62 0.07
CA GLY A 14 8.82 -10.48 0.83
C GLY A 14 9.22 -10.86 2.26
N ILE A 15 8.43 -11.69 2.94
CA ILE A 15 8.78 -12.22 4.26
C ILE A 15 10.03 -13.09 4.20
N ASP A 16 10.14 -13.98 3.21
CA ASP A 16 11.32 -14.86 3.07
C ASP A 16 12.60 -14.03 2.86
N LEU A 17 12.54 -13.01 2.00
CA LEU A 17 13.67 -12.10 1.79
C LEU A 17 13.98 -11.24 3.03
N TYR A 18 12.97 -10.81 3.77
CA TYR A 18 13.14 -10.05 5.00
C TYR A 18 13.92 -10.85 6.04
N PHE A 19 13.50 -12.10 6.31
CA PHE A 19 14.24 -12.97 7.23
C PHE A 19 15.64 -13.31 6.71
N GLN A 20 15.80 -13.55 5.40
CA GLN A 20 17.12 -13.80 4.82
C GLN A 20 18.12 -12.65 5.09
N ARG A 21 17.64 -11.40 5.10
CA ARG A 21 18.49 -10.21 5.28
C ARG A 21 18.70 -9.83 6.75
N HIS A 22 17.69 -10.06 7.59
CA HIS A 22 17.55 -9.38 8.88
C HIS A 22 17.27 -10.30 10.07
N ASP A 23 17.54 -11.60 9.93
CA ASP A 23 17.40 -12.52 11.06
C ASP A 23 18.25 -12.07 12.26
N GLU A 24 17.66 -12.11 13.45
CA GLU A 24 18.24 -11.67 14.74
C GLU A 24 18.71 -10.20 14.81
N GLN A 25 18.31 -9.35 13.85
CA GLN A 25 18.68 -7.93 13.83
C GLN A 25 17.56 -7.04 14.40
N ALA A 26 17.97 -5.94 15.04
CA ALA A 26 17.07 -4.82 15.29
C ALA A 26 16.95 -4.00 13.99
N VAL A 27 15.76 -3.93 13.42
CA VAL A 27 15.51 -3.31 12.11
C VAL A 27 14.42 -2.25 12.14
N THR A 28 14.35 -1.49 11.05
CA THR A 28 13.42 -0.38 10.84
C THR A 28 12.20 -0.78 10.00
N CYS A 29 11.20 0.11 9.93
CA CYS A 29 10.06 -0.08 9.05
C CYS A 29 10.47 -0.02 7.57
N GLU A 30 11.48 0.78 7.26
CA GLU A 30 12.08 0.96 5.95
C GLU A 30 12.75 -0.32 5.45
N ASP A 31 13.39 -1.10 6.34
CA ASP A 31 13.99 -2.39 6.01
C ASP A 31 12.91 -3.42 5.59
N PHE A 32 11.80 -3.45 6.32
CA PHE A 32 10.65 -4.28 5.97
C PHE A 32 10.03 -3.87 4.62
N PHE A 33 9.86 -2.58 4.39
CA PHE A 33 9.40 -2.05 3.09
C PHE A 33 10.35 -2.45 1.97
N ALA A 34 11.67 -2.32 2.17
CA ALA A 34 12.68 -2.65 1.16
C ALA A 34 12.64 -4.13 0.80
N ALA A 35 12.54 -5.04 1.78
CA ALA A 35 12.40 -6.47 1.51
C ALA A 35 11.12 -6.80 0.72
N MET A 36 9.99 -6.17 1.07
CA MET A 36 8.72 -6.35 0.34
C MET A 36 8.79 -5.86 -1.10
N ARG A 37 9.42 -4.70 -1.32
CA ARG A 37 9.61 -4.09 -2.64
C ARG A 37 10.54 -4.93 -3.51
N ASP A 38 11.71 -5.25 -2.98
CA ASP A 38 12.79 -5.91 -3.72
C ASP A 38 12.42 -7.34 -4.11
N ALA A 39 11.75 -8.09 -3.22
CA ALA A 39 11.31 -9.46 -3.50
C ALA A 39 10.27 -9.56 -4.63
N ASN A 40 9.58 -8.45 -4.92
CA ASN A 40 8.46 -8.41 -5.86
C ASN A 40 8.73 -7.55 -7.10
N ASN A 41 9.90 -6.89 -7.18
CA ASN A 41 10.23 -5.90 -8.21
C ASN A 41 9.08 -4.90 -8.46
N ALA A 42 8.43 -4.47 -7.38
CA ALA A 42 7.19 -3.71 -7.44
C ALA A 42 7.43 -2.29 -6.91
N ASP A 43 6.86 -1.30 -7.59
CA ASP A 43 6.99 0.11 -7.19
C ASP A 43 5.73 0.58 -6.48
N PHE A 44 5.87 0.84 -5.18
CA PHE A 44 4.85 1.45 -4.34
C PHE A 44 5.50 2.39 -3.33
N ALA A 45 6.47 3.21 -3.76
CA ALA A 45 7.19 4.15 -2.89
C ALA A 45 6.26 5.07 -2.07
N ASN A 46 5.11 5.46 -2.64
CA ASN A 46 4.09 6.25 -1.93
C ASN A 46 3.51 5.53 -0.70
N PHE A 47 3.67 4.21 -0.60
CA PHE A 47 3.20 3.45 0.56
C PHE A 47 3.98 3.77 1.84
N LEU A 48 5.25 4.20 1.74
CA LEU A 48 6.04 4.63 2.90
C LEU A 48 5.41 5.80 3.65
N GLN A 49 4.62 6.65 2.97
CA GLN A 49 3.94 7.79 3.58
C GLN A 49 2.91 7.37 4.65
N TRP A 50 2.49 6.10 4.66
CA TRP A 50 1.60 5.57 5.70
C TRP A 50 2.27 5.41 7.08
N TYR A 51 3.60 5.31 7.16
CA TYR A 51 4.29 5.15 8.44
C TYR A 51 4.32 6.44 9.27
N PRO A 52 4.71 7.62 8.72
CA PRO A 52 4.80 8.84 9.50
C PRO A 52 3.47 9.59 9.66
N GLN A 53 2.47 9.31 8.80
CA GLN A 53 1.23 10.08 8.80
C GLN A 53 0.26 9.61 9.88
N ALA A 54 0.08 10.44 10.92
CA ALA A 54 -0.95 10.24 11.93
C ALA A 54 -2.34 10.64 11.43
N GLY A 55 -3.38 10.10 12.08
CA GLY A 55 -4.78 10.41 11.81
C GLY A 55 -5.47 9.38 10.92
N THR A 56 -6.78 9.53 10.78
CA THR A 56 -7.62 8.60 10.01
C THR A 56 -7.93 9.21 8.64
N PRO A 57 -7.43 8.63 7.53
CA PRO A 57 -7.71 9.16 6.20
C PRO A 57 -9.17 8.94 5.84
N VAL A 58 -9.80 9.97 5.28
CA VAL A 58 -11.20 9.92 4.80
C VAL A 58 -11.20 9.93 3.28
N VAL A 59 -11.77 8.89 2.67
CA VAL A 59 -11.95 8.82 1.21
C VAL A 59 -13.39 9.16 0.87
N LYS A 60 -13.58 10.27 0.15
CA LYS A 60 -14.89 10.66 -0.41
C LYS A 60 -15.04 10.05 -1.80
N VAL A 61 -16.15 9.35 -2.02
CA VAL A 61 -16.47 8.74 -3.31
C VAL A 61 -17.72 9.40 -3.87
N THR A 62 -17.67 9.79 -5.14
CA THR A 62 -18.83 10.25 -5.91
C THR A 62 -18.98 9.40 -7.15
N SER A 63 -20.19 8.93 -7.45
CA SER A 63 -20.46 8.08 -8.60
C SER A 63 -21.38 8.79 -9.60
N SER A 64 -21.26 8.43 -10.88
CA SER A 64 -22.20 8.83 -11.92
C SER A 64 -22.33 7.72 -12.96
N TYR A 65 -23.54 7.49 -13.45
CA TYR A 65 -23.80 6.53 -14.52
C TYR A 65 -24.30 7.23 -15.77
N ASN A 66 -23.71 6.92 -16.92
CA ASN A 66 -24.22 7.30 -18.23
C ASN A 66 -24.86 6.08 -18.89
N ALA A 67 -26.19 6.11 -19.07
CA ALA A 67 -26.95 4.99 -19.61
C ALA A 67 -26.73 4.79 -21.13
N GLU A 68 -26.58 5.87 -21.89
CA GLU A 68 -26.34 5.84 -23.33
C GLU A 68 -24.97 5.23 -23.63
N ALA A 69 -23.95 5.69 -22.90
CA ALA A 69 -22.57 5.18 -23.01
C ALA A 69 -22.31 3.92 -22.16
N ARG A 70 -23.33 3.41 -21.43
CA ARG A 70 -23.23 2.28 -20.51
C ARG A 70 -22.00 2.31 -19.59
N THR A 71 -21.66 3.50 -19.10
CA THR A 71 -20.41 3.75 -18.36
C THR A 71 -20.72 4.17 -16.93
N PHE A 72 -20.15 3.47 -15.96
CA PHE A 72 -20.20 3.83 -14.54
C PHE A 72 -18.86 4.45 -14.11
N SER A 73 -18.91 5.69 -13.63
CA SER A 73 -17.74 6.44 -13.22
C SER A 73 -17.70 6.58 -11.70
N LEU A 74 -16.53 6.32 -11.11
CA LEU A 74 -16.23 6.59 -9.70
C LEU A 74 -15.13 7.63 -9.61
N LYS A 75 -15.38 8.70 -8.84
CA LYS A 75 -14.40 9.73 -8.52
C LYS A 75 -14.07 9.65 -7.05
N PHE A 76 -12.79 9.48 -6.75
CA PHE A 76 -12.25 9.38 -5.40
C PHE A 76 -11.52 10.69 -5.04
N ARG A 77 -11.72 11.17 -3.80
CA ARG A 77 -10.97 12.28 -3.23
C ARG A 77 -10.50 11.94 -1.83
N PHE A 78 -9.22 12.15 -1.55
CA PHE A 78 -8.65 12.02 -0.22
C PHE A 78 -8.86 13.33 0.55
N CYS A 79 -9.43 13.24 1.75
CA CYS A 79 -9.44 14.32 2.73
C CYS A 79 -8.62 13.85 3.95
N SER A 80 -7.51 14.53 4.22
CA SER A 80 -6.74 14.35 5.45
C SER A 80 -7.26 15.30 6.53
N TYR A 81 -7.74 14.76 7.65
CA TYR A 81 -7.88 15.54 8.89
C TYR A 81 -6.54 15.51 9.63
N HIS A 82 -5.91 16.67 9.79
CA HIS A 82 -4.81 16.83 10.73
C HIS A 82 -5.42 17.27 12.07
N PHE A 83 -5.10 16.53 13.14
CA PHE A 83 -5.39 16.95 14.52
C PHE A 83 -4.31 17.92 15.00
#